data_AF-A0A9D1SCV6-F1
#
_entry.id   AF-A0A9D1SCV6-F1
#
_cell.length_a   1.000
_cell.length_b   1.000
_cell.length_c   1.000
_cell.angle_alpha   90.00
_cell.angle_beta   90.00
_cell.angle_gamma   90.00
#
_symmetry.space_group_name_H-M   'P 1'
#
loop_
_entity.id
_entity.type
_entity.pdbx_description
1 polymer ?
#
loop_
_entity_poly.entity_id
_entity_poly.type
_entity_poly.pdbx_seq_one_letter_code
_entity_poly.pdbx_strand_id
1 'polypeptide(L)'
;MKQICRWLWSDTPIKAEQLSLSILFLRVFIGIMMIPYGWGKITDFDRYAENFFEDPIGIGHLPSLILTIFAQVICSVFLIVGFQTRISALILAFNMAVATKYHFYDPFSVKALPILFLGIYIAVVMFGGGRYSIDRWLFSCTKENGSTPLCTPNIAPAERTVRMLLSFALCCIVFSNSTSDLVAILLLAVSFLLLVSSFTGYSLIYRQKKTKQS
;
A
#
# COMPACT_ATOMS: atom_id res chain seq x y z
N MET A 1 37.25 -13.70 -12.80
CA MET A 1 37.64 -12.63 -11.84
C MET A 1 37.58 -11.22 -12.42
N LYS A 2 38.28 -10.88 -13.52
CA LYS A 2 38.31 -9.49 -14.05
C LYS A 2 36.94 -8.86 -14.36
N GLN A 3 35.97 -9.66 -14.82
CA GLN A 3 34.59 -9.18 -15.06
C GLN A 3 33.83 -8.88 -13.75
N ILE A 4 34.04 -9.66 -12.70
CA ILE A 4 33.40 -9.45 -11.38
C ILE A 4 33.96 -8.19 -10.72
N CYS A 5 35.28 -7.98 -10.75
CA CYS A 5 35.89 -6.74 -10.27
C CYS A 5 35.41 -5.52 -11.07
N ARG A 6 35.27 -5.65 -12.39
CA ARG A 6 34.80 -4.54 -13.24
C ARG A 6 33.32 -4.20 -12.98
N TRP A 7 32.49 -5.19 -12.65
CA TRP A 7 31.10 -4.97 -12.24
C TRP A 7 30.98 -4.38 -10.84
N LEU A 8 31.83 -4.79 -9.89
CA LEU A 8 31.81 -4.30 -8.51
C LEU A 8 32.24 -2.83 -8.39
N TRP A 9 33.17 -2.38 -9.26
CA TRP A 9 33.70 -1.01 -9.26
C TRP A 9 33.18 -0.14 -10.42
N SER A 10 32.13 -0.56 -11.14
CA SER A 10 31.54 0.29 -12.19
C SER A 10 30.50 1.25 -11.61
N ASP A 11 30.87 2.52 -11.43
CA ASP A 11 29.95 3.61 -11.07
C ASP A 11 29.19 4.14 -12.29
N THR A 12 28.43 3.28 -12.97
CA THR A 12 27.57 3.74 -14.08
C THR A 12 26.33 4.43 -13.53
N PRO A 13 25.92 5.59 -14.08
CA PRO A 13 24.72 6.30 -13.61
C PRO A 13 23.47 5.42 -13.80
N ILE A 14 22.61 5.40 -12.78
CA ILE A 14 21.42 4.54 -12.74
C ILE A 14 20.46 4.92 -13.86
N LYS A 15 20.14 3.95 -14.72
CA LYS A 15 19.11 4.14 -15.75
C LYS A 15 17.71 4.07 -15.13
N ALA A 16 16.77 4.84 -15.67
CA ALA A 16 15.40 4.88 -15.15
C ALA A 16 14.67 3.52 -15.20
N GLU A 17 15.05 2.63 -16.12
CA GLU A 17 14.55 1.25 -16.19
C GLU A 17 15.06 0.40 -15.04
N GLN A 18 16.36 0.48 -14.74
CA GLN A 18 16.98 -0.23 -13.62
C GLN A 18 16.36 0.21 -12.30
N LEU A 19 16.15 1.52 -12.09
CA LEU A 19 15.47 2.04 -10.91
C LEU A 19 14.04 1.48 -10.78
N SER A 20 13.31 1.39 -11.90
CA SER A 20 11.94 0.85 -11.90
C SER A 20 11.90 -0.64 -11.57
N LEU A 21 12.89 -1.41 -12.04
CA LEU A 21 13.04 -2.83 -11.74
C LEU A 21 13.42 -3.03 -10.27
N SER A 22 14.32 -2.22 -9.71
CA SER A 22 14.68 -2.24 -8.29
C SER A 22 13.47 -1.96 -7.39
N ILE A 23 12.63 -0.97 -7.75
CA ILE A 23 11.40 -0.66 -7.00
C ILE A 23 10.39 -1.83 -7.10
N LEU A 24 10.27 -2.47 -8.26
CA LEU A 24 9.43 -3.65 -8.42
C LEU A 24 9.92 -4.80 -7.51
N PHE A 25 11.22 -5.11 -7.58
CA PHE A 25 11.82 -6.14 -6.75
C PHE A 25 11.60 -5.86 -5.26
N LEU A 26 11.84 -4.62 -4.81
CA LEU A 26 11.66 -4.23 -3.42
C LEU A 26 10.22 -4.45 -2.94
N ARG A 27 9.22 -4.05 -3.75
CA ARG A 27 7.80 -4.24 -3.41
C ARG A 27 7.40 -5.70 -3.32
N VAL A 28 7.81 -6.50 -4.30
CA VAL A 28 7.47 -7.93 -4.34
C VAL A 28 8.14 -8.65 -3.16
N PHE A 29 9.43 -8.39 -2.94
CA PHE A 29 10.18 -9.00 -1.85
C PHE A 29 9.59 -8.66 -0.48
N ILE A 30 9.39 -7.37 -0.19
CA ILE A 30 8.88 -6.94 1.12
C ILE A 30 7.43 -7.37 1.35
N GLY A 31 6.61 -7.38 0.29
CA GLY A 31 5.24 -7.85 0.37
C GLY A 31 5.15 -9.34 0.65
N ILE A 32 5.94 -10.17 -0.05
CA ILE A 32 6.02 -11.61 0.20
C ILE A 32 6.52 -11.89 1.62
N MET A 33 7.55 -11.17 2.08
CA MET A 33 8.09 -11.35 3.43
C MET A 33 7.11 -10.96 4.52
N MET A 34 6.15 -10.06 4.28
CA MET A 34 5.15 -9.66 5.27
C MET A 34 3.99 -10.66 5.40
N ILE A 35 3.63 -11.37 4.33
CA ILE A 35 2.47 -12.29 4.32
C ILE A 35 2.53 -13.37 5.42
N PRO A 36 3.66 -14.07 5.66
CA PRO A 36 3.75 -15.07 6.72
C PRO A 36 3.42 -14.54 8.11
N TYR A 37 3.74 -13.28 8.42
CA TYR A 37 3.41 -12.66 9.71
C TYR A 37 1.90 -12.47 9.87
N GLY A 38 1.21 -12.10 8.79
CA GLY A 38 -0.25 -12.01 8.79
C GLY A 38 -0.91 -13.39 8.81
N TRP A 39 -0.36 -14.36 8.07
CA TRP A 39 -0.87 -15.73 8.03
C TRP A 39 -0.77 -16.42 9.38
N GLY A 40 0.36 -16.27 10.10
CA GLY A 40 0.52 -16.81 11.45
C GLY A 40 -0.53 -16.28 12.44
N LYS A 41 -0.92 -15.01 12.30
CA LYS A 41 -1.99 -14.42 13.11
C LYS A 41 -3.39 -14.95 12.76
N ILE A 42 -3.60 -15.41 11.52
CA ILE A 42 -4.85 -16.08 11.12
C ILE A 42 -4.89 -17.49 11.68
N THR A 43 -3.78 -18.22 11.66
CA THR A 43 -3.73 -19.61 12.16
C THR A 43 -3.90 -19.68 13.68
N ASP A 44 -3.33 -18.74 14.41
CA ASP A 44 -3.42 -18.66 15.87
C ASP A 44 -4.44 -17.62 16.35
N PHE A 45 -5.51 -17.40 15.57
CA PHE A 45 -6.46 -16.32 15.81
C PHE A 45 -7.05 -16.36 17.23
N ASP A 46 -7.47 -17.54 17.70
CA ASP A 46 -8.11 -17.70 19.01
C ASP A 46 -7.17 -17.29 20.15
N ARG A 47 -5.89 -17.63 20.04
CA ARG A 47 -4.86 -17.27 21.02
C ARG A 47 -4.62 -15.77 21.07
N TYR A 48 -4.58 -15.12 19.92
CA TYR A 48 -4.36 -13.68 19.83
C TYR A 48 -5.62 -12.88 20.18
N ALA A 49 -6.81 -13.41 19.93
CA ALA A 49 -8.08 -12.75 20.23
C ALA A 49 -8.25 -12.46 21.72
N GLU A 50 -7.73 -13.34 22.58
CA GLU A 50 -7.80 -13.18 24.04
C GLU A 50 -6.78 -12.19 24.61
N ASN A 51 -5.59 -12.09 24.01
CA ASN A 51 -4.46 -11.34 24.58
C ASN A 51 -3.63 -10.60 23.50
N PHE A 52 -4.27 -9.80 22.65
CA PHE A 52 -3.54 -9.02 21.65
C PHE A 52 -2.83 -7.81 22.28
N PHE A 53 -1.50 -7.86 22.37
CA PHE A 53 -0.70 -6.85 23.07
C PHE A 53 -0.54 -5.52 22.32
N GLU A 54 -0.87 -5.46 21.02
CA GLU A 54 -0.63 -4.31 20.15
C GLU A 54 -1.93 -3.50 19.89
N ASP A 55 -2.63 -3.06 20.94
CA ASP A 55 -3.82 -2.18 20.80
C ASP A 55 -3.51 -0.69 21.06
N PRO A 56 -2.96 0.06 20.08
CA PRO A 56 -2.52 1.44 20.29
C PRO A 56 -3.67 2.44 20.32
N ILE A 57 -4.85 2.06 19.82
CA ILE A 57 -6.03 2.94 19.72
C ILE A 57 -6.99 2.69 20.91
N GLY A 58 -6.81 1.60 21.64
CA GLY A 58 -7.67 1.24 22.77
C GLY A 58 -9.07 0.82 22.31
N ILE A 59 -9.19 0.28 21.10
CA ILE A 59 -10.47 -0.16 20.52
C ILE A 59 -10.81 -1.59 21.00
N GLY A 60 -9.81 -2.31 21.54
CA GLY A 60 -9.91 -3.68 22.00
C GLY A 60 -8.93 -4.61 21.28
N HIS A 61 -8.69 -5.79 21.86
CA HIS A 61 -7.74 -6.77 21.35
C HIS A 61 -8.15 -7.35 19.99
N LEU A 62 -9.41 -7.78 19.87
CA LEU A 62 -9.98 -8.37 18.67
C LEU A 62 -9.97 -7.42 17.45
N PRO A 63 -10.44 -6.17 17.54
CA PRO A 63 -10.42 -5.26 16.38
C PRO A 63 -9.02 -4.84 15.95
N SER A 64 -8.10 -4.66 16.91
CA SER A 64 -6.70 -4.36 16.59
C SER A 64 -6.01 -5.55 15.90
N LEU A 65 -6.29 -6.79 16.32
CA LEU A 65 -5.79 -8.00 15.67
C LEU A 65 -6.26 -8.11 14.20
N ILE A 66 -7.56 -7.91 13.96
CA ILE A 66 -8.14 -7.98 12.61
C ILE A 66 -7.54 -6.91 11.71
N LEU A 67 -7.37 -5.68 12.21
CA LEU A 67 -6.77 -4.59 11.45
C LEU A 67 -5.31 -4.86 11.09
N THR A 68 -4.54 -5.45 12.01
CA THR A 68 -3.16 -5.88 11.77
C THR A 68 -3.10 -6.99 10.72
N ILE A 69 -4.00 -7.99 10.75
CA ILE A 69 -4.08 -9.05 9.74
C ILE A 69 -4.41 -8.45 8.36
N PHE A 70 -5.37 -7.54 8.30
CA PHE A 70 -5.75 -6.84 7.06
C PHE A 70 -4.56 -6.08 6.47
N ALA A 71 -3.83 -5.34 7.30
CA ALA A 71 -2.62 -4.64 6.88
C ALA A 71 -1.55 -5.63 6.37
N GLN A 72 -1.27 -6.70 7.11
CA GLN A 72 -0.17 -7.62 6.79
C GLN A 72 -0.44 -8.54 5.60
N VAL A 73 -1.69 -8.90 5.33
CA VAL A 73 -2.05 -9.80 4.23
C VAL A 73 -2.55 -9.02 3.03
N ILE A 74 -3.65 -8.29 3.16
CA ILE A 74 -4.33 -7.65 2.03
C ILE A 74 -3.51 -6.47 1.50
N CYS A 75 -2.99 -5.60 2.37
CA CYS A 75 -2.17 -4.47 1.91
C CYS A 75 -0.83 -4.94 1.32
N SER A 76 -0.27 -6.06 1.80
CA SER A 76 0.92 -6.67 1.20
C SER A 76 0.66 -7.19 -0.21
N VAL A 77 -0.48 -7.84 -0.45
CA VAL A 77 -0.88 -8.27 -1.81
C VAL A 77 -1.05 -7.06 -2.73
N PHE A 78 -1.70 -5.99 -2.27
CA PHE A 78 -1.82 -4.75 -3.05
C PHE A 78 -0.45 -4.12 -3.36
N LEU A 79 0.48 -4.16 -2.41
CA LEU A 79 1.85 -3.68 -2.60
C LEU A 79 2.59 -4.48 -3.69
N ILE A 80 2.49 -5.82 -3.66
CA ILE A 80 3.10 -6.74 -4.64
C ILE A 80 2.58 -6.45 -6.04
N VAL A 81 1.25 -6.37 -6.18
CA VAL A 81 0.56 -6.09 -7.44
C VAL A 81 0.86 -4.68 -7.96
N GLY A 82 1.31 -3.78 -7.07
CA GLY A 82 1.55 -2.40 -7.44
C GLY A 82 0.26 -1.60 -7.59
N PHE A 83 -0.72 -1.93 -6.76
CA PHE A 83 -2.00 -1.25 -6.66
C PHE A 83 -1.96 -0.25 -5.50
N GLN A 84 -2.21 1.03 -5.78
CA GLN A 84 -2.20 2.13 -4.82
C GLN A 84 -0.98 2.09 -3.88
N THR A 85 0.19 1.90 -4.47
CA THR A 85 1.45 1.55 -3.77
C THR A 85 1.80 2.44 -2.58
N ARG A 86 1.56 3.75 -2.69
CA ARG A 86 1.85 4.70 -1.61
C ARG A 86 0.91 4.54 -0.42
N ILE A 87 -0.38 4.29 -0.65
CA ILE A 87 -1.34 4.11 0.44
C ILE A 87 -1.09 2.76 1.11
N SER A 88 -0.96 1.67 0.34
CA SER A 88 -0.65 0.34 0.90
C SER A 88 0.64 0.36 1.72
N ALA A 89 1.70 1.02 1.24
CA ALA A 89 2.94 1.19 1.98
C ALA A 89 2.78 2.05 3.25
N LEU A 90 1.96 3.11 3.23
CA LEU A 90 1.68 3.92 4.41
C LEU A 90 0.97 3.12 5.50
N ILE A 91 0.01 2.28 5.13
CA ILE A 91 -0.73 1.43 6.07
C ILE A 91 0.20 0.41 6.71
N LEU A 92 1.02 -0.24 5.89
CA LEU A 92 2.05 -1.18 6.35
C LEU A 92 3.10 -0.49 7.24
N ALA A 93 3.53 0.72 6.88
CA ALA A 93 4.43 1.53 7.70
C ALA A 93 3.81 1.88 9.05
N PHE A 94 2.53 2.29 9.08
CA PHE A 94 1.82 2.58 10.32
C PHE A 94 1.75 1.34 11.23
N ASN A 95 1.40 0.18 10.67
CA ASN A 95 1.37 -1.09 11.42
C ASN A 95 2.74 -1.43 12.03
N MET A 96 3.83 -1.21 11.29
CA MET A 96 5.19 -1.43 11.81
C MET A 96 5.64 -0.36 12.81
N ALA A 97 5.18 0.88 12.68
CA ALA A 97 5.45 1.95 13.64
C ALA A 97 4.80 1.64 14.99
N VAL A 98 3.56 1.13 14.97
CA VAL A 98 2.86 0.63 16.17
C VAL A 98 3.67 -0.50 16.81
N ALA A 99 4.04 -1.53 16.05
CA ALA A 99 4.83 -2.65 16.57
C ALA A 99 6.17 -2.18 17.17
N THR A 100 6.84 -1.22 16.52
CA THR A 100 8.09 -0.61 17.03
C THR A 100 7.88 0.10 18.36
N LYS A 101 6.75 0.78 18.55
CA LYS A 101 6.41 1.46 19.81
C LYS A 101 6.25 0.47 20.97
N TYR A 102 5.58 -0.66 20.73
CA TYR A 102 5.38 -1.70 21.75
C TYR A 102 6.69 -2.39 22.13
N HIS A 103 7.55 -2.66 21.16
CA HIS A 103 8.85 -3.29 21.38
C HIS A 103 9.97 -2.28 21.69
N PHE A 104 9.68 -1.03 22.04
CA PHE A 104 10.70 0.00 22.19
C PHE A 104 11.72 -0.32 23.31
N TYR A 105 11.22 -0.82 24.44
CA TYR A 105 12.01 -1.22 25.60
C TYR A 105 12.59 -2.64 25.51
N ASP A 106 12.20 -3.40 24.47
CA ASP A 106 12.69 -4.76 24.26
C ASP A 106 14.12 -4.78 23.72
N PRO A 107 14.83 -5.92 23.87
CA PRO A 107 16.13 -6.13 23.26
C PRO A 107 16.09 -5.91 21.75
N PHE A 108 17.23 -5.49 21.18
CA PHE A 108 17.34 -5.11 19.77
C PHE A 108 16.86 -6.22 18.81
N SER A 109 17.06 -7.49 19.15
CA SER A 109 16.61 -8.64 18.36
C SER A 109 15.11 -8.64 18.06
N VAL A 110 14.28 -8.12 18.97
CA VAL A 110 12.83 -8.10 18.84
C VAL A 110 12.37 -6.87 18.03
N LYS A 111 12.94 -5.68 18.32
CA LYS A 111 12.56 -4.43 17.65
C LYS A 111 13.23 -4.18 16.31
N ALA A 112 14.34 -4.85 15.99
CA ALA A 112 15.05 -4.66 14.72
C ALA A 112 14.14 -4.98 13.52
N LEU A 113 13.31 -6.01 13.64
CA LEU A 113 12.43 -6.45 12.56
C LEU A 113 11.35 -5.41 12.18
N PRO A 114 10.50 -4.93 13.10
CA PRO A 114 9.52 -3.89 12.76
C PRO A 114 10.19 -2.57 12.31
N ILE A 115 11.34 -2.20 12.88
CA ILE A 115 12.11 -1.02 12.43
C ILE A 115 12.61 -1.18 10.98
N LEU A 116 13.09 -2.37 10.61
CA LEU A 116 13.59 -2.65 9.26
C LEU A 116 12.46 -2.60 8.23
N PHE A 117 11.33 -3.23 8.53
CA PHE A 117 10.14 -3.13 7.66
C PHE A 117 9.64 -1.69 7.55
N LEU A 118 9.59 -0.94 8.66
CA LEU A 118 9.22 0.47 8.66
C LEU A 118 10.10 1.32 7.73
N GLY A 119 11.43 1.17 7.84
CA GLY A 119 12.38 1.90 6.99
C GLY A 119 12.19 1.59 5.50
N ILE A 120 11.96 0.33 5.16
CA ILE A 120 11.71 -0.09 3.78
C ILE A 120 10.38 0.45 3.26
N TYR A 121 9.30 0.44 4.06
CA TYR A 121 8.03 1.00 3.64
C TYR A 121 8.10 2.51 3.44
N ILE A 122 8.83 3.25 4.29
CA ILE A 122 9.08 4.68 4.08
C ILE A 122 9.80 4.91 2.74
N ALA A 123 10.81 4.11 2.42
CA ALA A 123 11.46 4.18 1.11
C ALA A 123 10.47 3.92 -0.04
N VAL A 124 9.60 2.91 0.06
CA VAL A 124 8.57 2.64 -0.95
C VAL A 124 7.56 3.80 -1.07
N VAL A 125 7.21 4.47 0.03
CA VAL A 125 6.37 5.68 -0.01
C VAL A 125 7.07 6.82 -0.76
N MET A 126 8.37 7.03 -0.53
CA MET A 126 9.17 8.05 -1.21
C MET A 126 9.32 7.77 -2.71
N PHE A 127 9.67 6.54 -3.09
CA PHE A 127 9.88 6.16 -4.49
C PHE A 127 8.55 5.94 -5.26
N GLY A 128 7.50 5.48 -4.59
CA GLY A 128 6.21 5.11 -5.17
C GLY A 128 6.24 3.77 -5.92
N GLY A 129 5.26 3.57 -6.82
CA GLY A 129 5.06 2.29 -7.52
C GLY A 129 5.95 2.00 -8.72
N GLY A 130 6.77 2.95 -9.18
CA GLY A 130 7.62 2.76 -10.36
C GLY A 130 6.85 2.51 -11.67
N ARG A 131 7.58 2.17 -12.74
CA ARG A 131 7.00 1.95 -14.09
C ARG A 131 6.19 0.65 -14.21
N TYR A 132 6.52 -0.38 -13.41
CA TYR A 132 5.87 -1.68 -13.40
C TYR A 132 4.74 -1.78 -12.36
N SER A 133 3.98 -0.70 -12.16
CA SER A 133 2.82 -0.67 -11.27
C SER A 133 1.55 -0.78 -12.09
N ILE A 134 0.53 -1.50 -11.61
CA ILE A 134 -0.81 -1.45 -12.22
C ILE A 134 -1.34 -0.01 -12.22
N ASP A 135 -1.03 0.78 -11.18
CA ASP A 135 -1.31 2.21 -11.17
C ASP A 135 -0.75 2.91 -12.43
N ARG A 136 0.49 2.60 -12.83
CA ARG A 136 1.09 3.25 -13.99
C ARG A 136 0.44 2.76 -15.29
N TRP A 137 0.18 1.47 -15.43
CA TRP A 137 -0.49 0.93 -16.62
C TRP A 137 -1.89 1.55 -16.80
N LEU A 138 -2.62 1.75 -15.70
CA LEU A 138 -3.97 2.31 -15.72
C LEU A 138 -4.01 3.84 -15.90
N PHE A 139 -2.96 4.57 -15.48
CA PHE A 139 -2.90 6.04 -15.52
C PHE A 139 -1.86 6.62 -16.48
N SER A 140 -1.25 5.80 -17.36
CA SER A 140 -0.35 6.31 -18.39
C SER A 140 -1.16 7.02 -19.46
N CYS A 141 -1.12 8.36 -19.46
CA CYS A 141 -1.57 9.14 -20.61
C CYS A 141 -0.72 8.75 -21.81
N THR A 142 -1.32 8.06 -22.79
CA THR A 142 -0.72 7.88 -24.12
C THR A 142 -0.40 9.26 -24.68
N LYS A 143 0.87 9.51 -25.00
CA LYS A 143 1.25 10.68 -25.80
C LYS A 143 0.57 10.52 -27.15
N GLU A 144 -0.44 11.33 -27.44
CA GLU A 144 -0.90 11.50 -28.81
C GLU A 144 0.11 12.40 -29.52
N ASN A 145 0.50 12.03 -30.75
CA ASN A 145 1.54 12.70 -31.52
C ASN A 145 1.25 14.20 -31.66
N GLY A 146 2.14 15.05 -31.11
CA GLY A 146 2.29 16.44 -31.54
C GLY A 146 1.66 17.55 -30.68
N SER A 147 0.91 17.26 -29.63
CA SER A 147 0.40 18.30 -28.72
C SER A 147 1.10 18.26 -27.35
N THR A 148 1.40 19.45 -26.81
CA THR A 148 2.05 19.63 -25.50
C THR A 148 1.34 18.80 -24.43
N PRO A 149 2.09 18.13 -23.51
CA PRO A 149 1.46 17.31 -22.49
C PRO A 149 0.61 18.20 -21.59
N LEU A 150 -0.71 18.18 -21.81
CA LEU A 150 -1.68 18.88 -20.98
C LEU A 150 -1.86 18.10 -19.66
N CYS A 151 -0.77 18.00 -18.89
CA CYS A 151 -0.84 17.70 -17.47
C CYS A 151 -1.32 18.96 -16.75
N THR A 152 -2.59 19.32 -16.94
CA THR A 152 -3.24 20.36 -16.14
C THR A 152 -3.28 19.88 -14.68
N PRO A 153 -2.60 20.58 -13.75
CA PRO A 153 -2.85 20.35 -12.34
C PRO A 153 -4.20 20.99 -12.01
N ASN A 154 -5.09 20.24 -11.36
CA ASN A 154 -5.90 20.67 -10.21
C ASN A 154 -7.23 19.91 -10.10
N ILE A 155 -7.54 19.52 -8.85
CA ILE A 155 -8.82 18.99 -8.32
C ILE A 155 -9.11 17.48 -8.56
N ALA A 156 -8.81 16.90 -9.74
CA ALA A 156 -9.05 15.46 -9.98
C ALA A 156 -8.21 14.46 -9.12
N PRO A 157 -6.92 14.69 -8.80
CA PRO A 157 -6.15 13.74 -8.01
C PRO A 157 -6.47 13.79 -6.52
N ALA A 158 -6.83 14.96 -5.99
CA ALA A 158 -7.14 15.14 -4.57
C ALA A 158 -8.46 14.46 -4.19
N GLU A 159 -9.53 14.68 -4.97
CA GLU A 159 -10.82 14.02 -4.73
C GLU A 159 -10.71 12.49 -4.83
N ARG A 160 -9.83 12.01 -5.71
CA ARG A 160 -9.51 10.59 -5.85
C ARG A 160 -8.77 10.04 -4.64
N THR A 161 -7.71 10.72 -4.20
CA THR A 161 -6.99 10.36 -2.97
C THR A 161 -7.93 10.38 -1.77
N VAL A 162 -8.84 11.36 -1.70
CA VAL A 162 -9.87 11.43 -0.64
C VAL A 162 -10.83 10.25 -0.72
N ARG A 163 -11.41 9.92 -1.89
CA ARG A 163 -12.31 8.75 -2.03
C ARG A 163 -11.61 7.43 -1.69
N MET A 164 -10.32 7.32 -1.99
CA MET A 164 -9.50 6.14 -1.67
C MET A 164 -9.14 6.06 -0.18
N LEU A 165 -8.76 7.19 0.44
CA LEU A 165 -8.54 7.27 1.89
C LEU A 165 -9.83 7.02 2.67
N LEU A 166 -10.96 7.51 2.15
CA LEU A 166 -12.30 7.29 2.70
C LEU A 166 -12.68 5.81 2.62
N SER A 167 -12.54 5.17 1.46
CA SER A 167 -12.75 3.72 1.30
C SER A 167 -11.88 2.92 2.27
N PHE A 168 -10.60 3.28 2.40
CA PHE A 168 -9.70 2.64 3.33
C PHE A 168 -10.13 2.83 4.80
N ALA A 169 -10.52 4.04 5.20
CA ALA A 169 -11.02 4.33 6.54
C ALA A 169 -12.32 3.56 6.85
N LEU A 170 -13.23 3.45 5.87
CA LEU A 170 -14.45 2.65 6.02
C LEU A 170 -14.15 1.16 6.18
N CYS A 171 -13.19 0.61 5.43
CA CYS A 171 -12.73 -0.76 5.67
C CYS A 171 -12.17 -0.93 7.09
N CYS A 172 -11.37 0.03 7.58
CA CYS A 172 -10.84 -0.02 8.94
C CYS A 172 -11.95 -0.03 10.00
N ILE A 173 -13.02 0.75 9.81
CA ILE A 173 -14.19 0.77 10.71
C ILE A 173 -14.93 -0.57 10.69
N VAL A 174 -15.10 -1.19 9.51
CA VAL A 174 -15.73 -2.51 9.40
C VAL A 174 -14.92 -3.57 10.13
N PHE A 175 -13.61 -3.57 9.92
CA PHE A 175 -12.72 -4.54 10.56
C PHE A 175 -12.50 -4.28 12.05
N SER A 176 -12.80 -3.08 12.55
CA SER A 176 -12.77 -2.78 13.98
C SER A 176 -13.96 -3.35 14.76
N ASN A 177 -14.84 -4.12 14.12
CA ASN A 177 -16.01 -4.78 14.73
C ASN A 177 -16.85 -3.83 15.61
N SER A 178 -16.80 -2.52 15.35
CA SER A 178 -17.55 -1.50 16.10
C SER A 178 -18.98 -1.36 15.57
N THR A 179 -19.32 -2.09 14.52
CA THR A 179 -20.59 -2.02 13.81
C THR A 179 -21.26 -3.38 13.78
N SER A 180 -22.59 -3.40 13.79
CA SER A 180 -23.36 -4.65 13.66
C SER A 180 -23.10 -5.33 12.32
N ASP A 181 -23.25 -6.65 12.25
CA ASP A 181 -22.93 -7.46 11.06
C ASP A 181 -23.55 -6.93 9.75
N LEU A 182 -24.78 -6.40 9.83
CA LEU A 182 -25.47 -5.82 8.68
C LEU A 182 -24.84 -4.49 8.23
N VAL A 183 -24.44 -3.64 9.18
CA VAL A 183 -23.78 -2.35 8.91
C VAL A 183 -22.37 -2.60 8.38
N ALA A 184 -21.67 -3.62 8.86
CA ALA A 184 -20.38 -4.06 8.35
C ALA A 184 -20.44 -4.43 6.86
N ILE A 185 -21.42 -5.23 6.44
CA ILE A 185 -21.61 -5.63 5.03
C ILE A 185 -21.91 -4.41 4.15
N LEU A 186 -22.78 -3.50 4.61
CA LEU A 186 -23.10 -2.26 3.89
C LEU A 186 -21.89 -1.35 3.73
N LEU A 187 -21.10 -1.18 4.78
CA LEU A 187 -19.88 -0.36 4.75
C LEU A 187 -18.79 -0.98 3.87
N LEU A 188 -18.66 -2.30 3.82
CA LEU A 188 -17.80 -3.01 2.88
C LEU A 188 -18.26 -2.80 1.43
N ALA A 189 -19.56 -2.89 1.17
CA ALA A 189 -20.12 -2.60 -0.15
C ALA A 189 -19.89 -1.13 -0.56
N VAL A 190 -20.08 -0.18 0.36
CA VAL A 190 -19.80 1.25 0.13
C VAL A 190 -18.31 1.49 -0.10
N SER A 191 -17.43 0.85 0.67
CA SER A 191 -15.99 0.92 0.47
C SER A 191 -15.59 0.38 -0.92
N PHE A 192 -16.14 -0.76 -1.31
CA PHE A 192 -15.92 -1.34 -2.64
C PHE A 192 -16.45 -0.43 -3.76
N LEU A 193 -17.63 0.19 -3.59
CA LEU A 193 -18.19 1.13 -4.56
C LEU A 193 -17.41 2.45 -4.63
N LEU A 194 -16.87 2.95 -3.51
CA LEU A 194 -15.98 4.11 -3.49
C LEU A 194 -14.66 3.81 -4.19
N LEU A 195 -14.14 2.60 -4.01
CA LEU A 195 -12.97 2.10 -4.72
C LEU A 195 -13.26 1.99 -6.23
N VAL A 196 -14.36 1.37 -6.64
CA VAL A 196 -14.80 1.24 -8.04
C VAL A 196 -15.08 2.60 -8.68
N SER A 197 -15.78 3.51 -7.99
CA SER A 197 -16.07 4.86 -8.50
C SER A 197 -14.80 5.72 -8.62
N SER A 198 -13.78 5.46 -7.80
CA SER A 198 -12.45 6.02 -8.00
C SER A 198 -11.80 5.56 -9.30
N PHE A 199 -12.17 4.39 -9.84
CA PHE A 199 -11.72 3.90 -11.15
C PHE A 199 -12.59 4.44 -12.30
N THR A 200 -13.91 4.36 -12.17
CA THR A 200 -14.85 4.77 -13.23
C THR A 200 -14.89 6.28 -13.44
N GLY A 201 -14.72 7.08 -12.38
CA GLY A 201 -14.62 8.54 -12.51
C GLY A 201 -13.45 8.98 -13.39
N TYR A 202 -12.34 8.23 -13.36
CA TYR A 202 -11.18 8.51 -14.20
C TYR A 202 -11.42 8.15 -15.67
N SER A 203 -12.01 6.98 -15.95
CA SER A 203 -12.27 6.55 -17.34
C SER A 203 -13.26 7.47 -18.06
N LEU A 204 -14.24 8.03 -17.34
CA LEU A 204 -15.19 9.00 -17.88
C LEU A 204 -14.56 10.37 -18.14
N ILE A 205 -13.75 10.91 -17.21
CA ILE A 205 -13.03 12.17 -17.43
C ILE A 205 -12.04 12.03 -18.59
N TYR A 206 -11.36 10.89 -18.70
CA TYR A 206 -10.46 10.60 -19.82
C TYR A 206 -11.23 10.55 -21.16
N ARG A 207 -12.37 9.87 -21.21
CA ARG A 207 -13.24 9.85 -22.40
C ARG A 207 -13.76 11.23 -22.79
N GLN A 208 -14.20 12.04 -21.81
CA GLN A 208 -14.70 13.40 -22.07
C GLN A 208 -13.62 14.36 -22.59
N LYS A 209 -12.38 14.23 -22.12
CA LYS A 209 -11.26 15.00 -22.69
C LYS A 209 -10.97 14.59 -24.13
N LYS A 210 -11.04 13.29 -24.44
CA LYS A 210 -10.84 12.78 -25.80
C LYS A 210 -11.93 13.26 -26.78
N THR A 211 -13.21 13.28 -26.38
CA THR A 211 -14.30 13.78 -27.24
C THR A 211 -14.33 15.29 -27.40
N LYS A 212 -13.70 16.08 -26.51
CA LYS A 212 -13.56 17.54 -26.67
C LYS A 212 -12.37 17.94 -27.55
N GLN A 213 -11.49 16.99 -27.89
CA GLN A 213 -10.30 17.21 -28.73
C GLN A 213 -10.46 16.67 -30.17
N SER A 214 -11.56 15.96 -30.47
CA SER A 214 -11.97 15.53 -31.82
C SER A 214 -13.02 16.46 -32.39
#